data_AF-A0A7G9Z3Z5-F1
#
_entry.id   AF-A0A7G9Z3Z5-F1
#
_cell.length_a   1.000
_cell.length_b   1.000
_cell.length_c   1.000
_cell.angle_alpha   90.00
_cell.angle_beta   90.00
_cell.angle_gamma   90.00
#
_symmetry.space_group_name_H-M   'P 1'
#
loop_
_entity.id
_entity.type
_entity.pdbx_description
1 polymer ?
#
loop_
_entity_poly.entity_id
_entity_poly.type
_entity_poly.pdbx_seq_one_letter_code
_entity_poly.pdbx_strand_id
1 'polypeptide(L)' 'MRSGLIAAFLYSRAIKIPLLPLMVYYFGALFVVVLLPYIVITSLVVGEIIELIESRTRRNTVKYS' A
#
# COMPACT_ATOMS: atom_id res chain seq x y z
N MET A 1 -13.74 2.87 -12.03
CA MET A 1 -12.31 2.51 -11.91
C MET A 1 -12.10 2.14 -10.46
N ARG A 2 -11.58 0.93 -10.16
CA ARG A 2 -11.51 0.39 -8.78
C ARG A 2 -10.30 1.02 -8.08
N SER A 3 -10.52 2.14 -7.38
CA SER A 3 -9.44 3.00 -6.85
C SER A 3 -8.57 2.29 -5.80
N GLY A 4 -9.11 1.28 -5.11
CA GLY A 4 -8.34 0.41 -4.21
C GLY A 4 -7.18 -0.33 -4.90
N LEU A 5 -7.36 -0.75 -6.15
CA LEU A 5 -6.29 -1.39 -6.94
C LEU A 5 -5.21 -0.39 -7.35
N ILE A 6 -5.58 0.85 -7.66
CA ILE A 6 -4.64 1.93 -7.99
C ILE A 6 -3.81 2.33 -6.76
N ALA A 7 -4.42 2.39 -5.58
CA ALA A 7 -3.72 2.66 -4.34
C ALA A 7 -2.67 1.58 -4.02
N ALA A 8 -3.04 0.30 -4.15
CA ALA A 8 -2.11 -0.82 -4.00
C ALA A 8 -0.97 -0.76 -5.04
N PHE A 9 -1.28 -0.39 -6.29
CA PHE A 9 -0.30 -0.29 -7.37
C PHE A 9 0.66 0.91 -7.20
N LEU A 10 0.19 2.04 -6.67
CA LEU A 10 1.02 3.20 -6.38
C LEU A 10 1.93 2.97 -5.18
N TYR A 11 1.45 2.26 -4.15
CA TYR A 11 2.26 1.89 -2.99
C TYR A 11 3.32 0.85 -3.34
N SER A 12 2.98 -0.16 -4.15
CA SER A 12 3.95 -1.15 -4.62
C SER A 12 5.01 -0.54 -5.55
N ARG A 13 4.66 0.46 -6.36
CA ARG A 13 5.62 1.24 -7.19
C ARG A 13 6.59 2.09 -6.35
N ALA A 14 6.22 2.49 -5.13
CA ALA A 14 7.10 3.24 -4.24
C ALA A 14 8.21 2.37 -3.61
N ILE A 15 8.08 1.05 -3.67
CA ILE A 15 9.11 0.09 -3.22
C ILE A 15 10.19 0.03 -4.30
N LYS A 16 11.11 0.99 -4.23
CA LYS A 16 12.27 1.06 -5.11
C LYS A 16 13.13 -0.20 -4.90
N ILE A 17 13.10 -1.12 -5.87
CA ILE A 17 14.00 -2.29 -6.00
C ILE A 17 15.48 -1.96 -5.66
N PRO A 18 16.06 -0.79 -6.01
CA PRO A 18 17.43 -0.44 -5.61
C PRO A 18 17.65 -0.17 -4.11
N LEU A 19 16.59 -0.07 -3.28
CA LEU A 19 16.72 0.10 -1.83
C LEU A 19 16.87 -1.24 -1.07
N LEU A 20 16.51 -2.36 -1.71
CA LEU A 20 16.65 -3.69 -1.11
C LEU A 20 18.11 -4.06 -0.80
N PRO A 21 19.10 -3.83 -1.70
CA PRO A 21 20.51 -4.09 -1.40
C PRO A 21 21.02 -3.27 -0.22
N LEU A 22 20.58 -2.00 -0.10
CA LEU A 22 20.95 -1.11 1.01
C LEU A 22 20.41 -1.63 2.35
N MET A 23 19.15 -2.08 2.39
CA MET A 23 18.54 -2.64 3.59
C MET A 23 19.22 -3.93 4.05
N VAL A 24 19.61 -4.80 3.12
CA VAL A 24 20.39 -6.02 3.46
C VAL A 24 21.77 -5.64 4.01
N TYR A 25 22.43 -4.64 3.42
CA TYR A 25 23.76 -4.19 3.85
C TYR A 25 23.74 -3.53 5.25
N TYR A 26 22.71 -2.73 5.56
CA TYR A 26 22.61 -2.02 6.84
C TYR A 26 22.00 -2.85 7.97
N PHE A 27 20.97 -3.65 7.69
CA PHE A 27 20.15 -4.33 8.72
C PHE A 27 20.24 -5.86 8.66
N GLY A 28 20.92 -6.41 7.65
CA GLY A 28 21.04 -7.84 7.43
C GLY A 28 19.85 -8.46 6.70
N ALA A 29 20.05 -9.66 6.16
CA ALA A 29 19.06 -10.37 5.37
C ALA A 29 17.79 -10.74 6.17
N LEU A 30 17.92 -11.02 7.47
CA LEU A 30 16.81 -11.41 8.33
C LEU A 30 15.75 -10.30 8.45
N PHE A 31 16.19 -9.04 8.56
CA PHE A 31 15.30 -7.88 8.60
C PHE A 31 14.49 -7.74 7.32
N VAL A 32 15.13 -7.93 6.17
CA VAL A 32 14.49 -7.79 4.85
C VAL A 32 13.45 -8.88 4.61
N VAL A 33 13.72 -10.12 5.04
CA VAL A 33 12.76 -11.24 4.93
C VAL A 33 11.51 -11.01 5.77
N VAL A 34 11.61 -10.35 6.93
CA VAL A 34 10.45 -9.98 7.75
C VAL A 34 9.74 -8.74 7.19
N LEU A 35 10.49 -7.79 6.67
CA LEU A 35 9.95 -6.52 6.16
C LEU A 35 9.13 -6.70 4.88
N LEU A 36 9.57 -7.58 3.97
CA LEU A 36 8.87 -7.86 2.70
C LEU A 36 7.40 -8.26 2.89
N PRO A 37 7.06 -9.31 3.67
CA PRO A 37 5.67 -9.69 3.90
C PRO A 37 4.91 -8.60 4.66
N TYR A 38 5.56 -7.86 5.56
CA TYR A 38 4.92 -6.74 6.27
C TYR A 38 4.44 -5.64 5.30
N ILE A 39 5.27 -5.30 4.32
CA ILE A 39 4.93 -4.32 3.29
C ILE A 39 3.79 -4.83 2.40
N VAL A 40 3.80 -6.12 2.03
CA VAL A 40 2.73 -6.73 1.24
C VAL A 40 1.39 -6.66 1.98
N ILE A 41 1.37 -7.08 3.25
CA ILE A 41 0.16 -7.05 4.09
C ILE A 41 -0.33 -5.61 4.27
N THR A 42 0.58 -4.68 4.57
CA THR A 42 0.25 -3.26 4.75
C THR A 42 -0.37 -2.67 3.49
N SER A 43 0.16 -3.01 2.30
CA SER A 43 -0.40 -2.55 1.03
C SER A 43 -1.84 -3.03 0.80
N LEU A 44 -2.18 -4.26 1.22
CA LEU A 44 -3.54 -4.79 1.12
C LEU A 44 -4.48 -4.04 2.07
N VAL A 45 -4.06 -3.83 3.32
CA VAL A 45 -4.84 -3.11 4.33
C VAL A 45 -5.11 -1.66 3.90
N VAL A 46 -4.09 -0.97 3.37
CA VAL A 46 -4.23 0.41 2.87
C VAL A 46 -5.19 0.49 1.68
N GLY A 47 -5.17 -0.49 0.78
CA GLY A 47 -6.12 -0.60 -0.33
C GLY A 47 -7.57 -0.70 0.13
N GLU A 48 -7.84 -1.59 1.11
CA GLU A 48 -9.16 -1.77 1.72
C GLU A 48 -9.64 -0.51 2.47
N ILE A 49 -8.76 0.13 3.23
CA ILE A 49 -9.09 1.38 3.95
C ILE A 49 -9.47 2.48 2.95
N ILE A 50 -8.74 2.61 1.84
CA ILE A 50 -9.03 3.60 0.81
C ILE A 50 -10.36 3.30 0.11
N GLU A 51 -10.66 2.04 -0.19
CA GLU A 51 -11.95 1.63 -0.76
C GLU A 51 -13.11 1.92 0.22
N LEU A 52 -12.90 1.74 1.52
CA LEU A 52 -13.87 2.10 2.57
C LEU A 52 -14.08 3.62 2.66
N ILE A 53 -13.00 4.42 2.60
CA ILE A 53 -13.09 5.89 2.64
C ILE A 53 -13.75 6.43 1.37
N GLU A 54 -13.38 5.92 0.20
CA GLU A 54 -13.96 6.34 -1.08
C GLU A 54 -15.45 5.99 -1.17
N SER A 55 -15.84 4.78 -0.76
CA SER A 55 -17.25 4.37 -0.71
C SER A 55 -18.07 5.19 0.31
N ARG A 56 -17.43 5.69 1.38
CA ARG A 56 -18.05 6.64 2.31
C ARG A 56 -18.19 8.04 1.71
N THR A 57 -17.15 8.55 1.04
CA THR A 57 -17.17 9.86 0.38
C THR A 57 -18.18 9.91 -0.76
N ARG A 58 -18.22 8.90 -1.62
CA ARG A 58 -19.15 8.84 -2.77
C ARG A 58 -20.62 8.79 -2.32
N ARG A 59 -20.91 8.20 -1.15
CA ARG A 59 -22.26 8.26 -0.55
C ARG A 59 -22.63 9.65 -0.03
N ASN A 60 -21.67 10.42 0.46
CA ASN A 60 -21.93 11.79 0.93
C ASN A 60 -22.16 12.76 -0.23
N THR A 61 -21.45 12.65 -1.35
CA THR A 61 -21.62 13.58 -2.48
C THR A 61 -22.98 13.45 -3.17
N VAL A 62 -23.60 12.27 -3.15
CA VAL A 62 -24.96 12.05 -3.74
C VAL A 62 -26.06 12.62 -2.84
N LYS A 63 -25.80 12.84 -1.55
CA LYS A 63 -26.81 13.34 -0.60
C LYS A 63 -26.98 14.86 -0.62
N TYR A 64 -26.16 15.59 -1.38
CA TYR A 64 -26.16 17.06 -1.48
C TYR A 64 -26.37 17.57 -2.91
N SER A 65 -26.81 16.71 -3.84
CA SER A 65 -27.15 17.09 -5.22
C SER A 65 -28.64 16.96 -5.50
#